data_AF-A0A9W6YWG6-F1
#
_entry.id   AF-A0A9W6YWG6-F1
#
_cell.length_a   1.000
_cell.length_b   1.000
_cell.length_c   1.000
_cell.angle_alpha   90.00
_cell.angle_beta   90.00
_cell.angle_gamma   90.00
#
_symmetry.space_group_name_H-M   'P 1'
#
loop_
_entity.id
_entity.type
_entity.pdbx_description
1 polymer ?
#
loop_
_entity_poly.entity_id
_entity_poly.type
_entity_poly.pdbx_seq_one_letter_code
_entity_poly.pdbx_strand_id
1 'polypeptide(L)'
;MPLIDSTLPSSPSSSGSSSSPLDIIPEKRIPQPPALSRQVCLANNKSLANFLKLSRQNVDDNLKTRLNSIINHHESSKKRSILPFQKPTGDSESPCLPLIRDLLFPQWSERVKGIEYCLKEGEAISNEVKTEESVQLTDEERDKLLRINPYGLRELQANIRNKSIQAQNILNKYKNEQMVEGIVRERSTELIYDYCNLDSFDLNAEFEDYMSKLSEK
;
A
#
# COMPACT_ATOMS: atom_id res chain seq x y z
N MET A 1 30.43 33.05 -45.92
CA MET A 1 31.51 32.58 -45.01
C MET A 1 31.66 33.60 -43.90
N PRO A 2 31.89 33.25 -42.61
CA PRO A 2 31.76 31.95 -41.91
C PRO A 2 30.76 32.00 -40.71
N LEU A 3 30.05 30.89 -40.45
CA LEU A 3 30.14 29.98 -39.29
C LEU A 3 29.49 30.50 -37.99
N ILE A 4 28.25 30.06 -37.74
CA ILE A 4 27.60 30.08 -36.42
C ILE A 4 27.79 28.69 -35.82
N ASP A 5 28.45 28.66 -34.67
CA ASP A 5 28.86 27.47 -33.96
C ASP A 5 27.68 26.77 -33.28
N SER A 6 27.69 25.44 -33.35
CA SER A 6 26.63 24.54 -32.91
C SER A 6 27.02 23.96 -31.56
N THR A 7 26.31 24.32 -30.48
CA THR A 7 26.49 23.68 -29.18
C THR A 7 25.20 22.96 -28.76
N LEU A 8 25.20 21.64 -28.97
CA LEU A 8 24.29 20.71 -28.30
C LEU A 8 24.68 20.60 -26.81
N PRO A 9 23.71 20.45 -25.89
CA PRO A 9 24.01 20.02 -24.54
C PRO A 9 24.21 18.50 -24.51
N SER A 10 25.38 18.10 -24.00
CA SER A 10 25.84 16.75 -23.74
C SER A 10 24.98 16.05 -22.68
N SER A 11 24.64 14.80 -22.98
CA SER A 11 24.03 13.84 -22.05
C SER A 11 24.99 13.50 -20.91
N PRO A 12 24.52 13.27 -19.67
CA PRO A 12 25.35 12.69 -18.63
C PRO A 12 25.47 11.18 -18.84
N SER A 13 26.71 10.74 -18.95
CA SER A 13 27.17 9.35 -18.97
C SER A 13 26.90 8.68 -17.62
N SER A 14 26.01 7.68 -17.61
CA SER A 14 25.88 6.76 -16.48
C SER A 14 27.01 5.74 -16.55
N SER A 15 28.04 5.95 -15.74
CA SER A 15 29.10 4.98 -15.45
C SER A 15 28.51 3.72 -14.83
N GLY A 16 28.88 2.57 -15.41
CA GLY A 16 28.45 1.25 -15.00
C GLY A 16 28.78 0.93 -13.54
N SER A 17 27.81 0.31 -12.87
CA SER A 17 28.06 -0.55 -11.71
C SER A 17 27.79 -1.98 -12.16
N SER A 18 28.71 -2.85 -11.78
CA SER A 18 28.74 -4.29 -12.06
C SER A 18 27.45 -4.97 -11.62
N SER A 19 26.62 -5.40 -12.58
CA SER A 19 25.44 -6.21 -12.32
C SER A 19 25.85 -7.63 -11.93
N SER A 20 25.41 -8.04 -10.75
CA SER A 20 25.44 -9.45 -10.33
C SER A 20 24.41 -10.24 -11.16
N PRO A 21 24.52 -11.58 -11.27
CA PRO A 21 23.67 -12.37 -12.17
C PRO A 21 22.21 -12.58 -11.70
N LEU A 22 21.65 -11.64 -10.93
CA LEU A 22 20.28 -11.67 -10.42
C LEU A 22 19.60 -10.28 -10.55
N ASP A 23 19.74 -9.60 -11.68
CA ASP A 23 18.92 -8.41 -11.97
C ASP A 23 17.57 -8.80 -12.59
N ILE A 24 16.72 -9.48 -11.81
CA ILE A 24 15.29 -9.17 -11.89
C ILE A 24 15.17 -7.91 -11.04
N ILE A 25 15.28 -6.70 -11.60
CA ILE A 25 15.09 -5.45 -10.83
C ILE A 25 13.62 -5.41 -10.36
N PRO A 26 13.28 -5.77 -9.10
CA PRO A 26 11.91 -5.81 -8.64
C PRO A 26 11.43 -4.40 -8.29
N GLU A 27 12.35 -3.55 -7.83
CA GLU A 27 12.13 -2.17 -7.38
C GLU A 27 11.39 -1.29 -8.40
N LYS A 28 11.70 -1.43 -9.70
CA LYS A 28 11.22 -0.48 -10.71
C LYS A 28 9.72 -0.64 -11.05
N ARG A 29 9.09 -1.73 -10.63
CA ARG A 29 7.65 -1.98 -10.87
C ARG A 29 6.77 -1.88 -9.62
N ILE A 30 7.36 -1.74 -8.43
CA ILE A 30 6.59 -1.68 -7.20
C ILE A 30 6.22 -0.21 -6.95
N PRO A 31 4.93 0.14 -6.86
CA PRO A 31 4.55 1.51 -6.59
C PRO A 31 5.01 1.91 -5.19
N GLN A 32 5.59 3.09 -5.07
CA GLN A 32 5.94 3.62 -3.74
C GLN A 32 4.69 4.11 -3.02
N PRO A 33 4.59 3.88 -1.69
CA PRO A 33 3.46 4.36 -0.92
C PRO A 33 3.41 5.89 -0.95
N PRO A 34 2.22 6.49 -1.12
CA PRO A 34 2.09 7.94 -1.02
C PRO A 34 2.33 8.41 0.42
N ALA A 35 2.88 9.61 0.58
CA ALA A 35 3.03 10.22 1.90
C ALA A 35 1.66 10.39 2.57
N LEU A 36 1.47 9.76 3.73
CA LEU A 36 0.19 9.74 4.44
C LEU A 36 -0.15 11.15 4.92
N SER A 37 -1.28 11.65 4.47
CA SER A 37 -1.86 12.93 4.89
C SER A 37 -3.37 12.89 4.68
N ARG A 38 -4.12 13.70 5.43
CA ARG A 38 -5.59 13.76 5.34
C ARG A 38 -6.09 13.96 3.90
N GLN A 39 -5.34 14.72 3.08
CA GLN A 39 -5.65 14.96 1.67
C GLN A 39 -5.65 13.70 0.80
N VAL A 40 -4.87 12.69 1.16
CA VAL A 40 -4.80 11.40 0.44
C VAL A 40 -6.07 10.58 0.62
N CYS A 41 -6.74 10.73 1.75
CA CYS A 41 -7.96 9.99 2.08
C CYS A 41 -9.22 10.57 1.45
N LEU A 42 -9.21 11.87 1.11
CA LEU A 42 -10.39 12.54 0.56
C LEU A 42 -10.80 11.94 -0.79
N ALA A 43 -12.11 11.88 -1.04
CA ALA A 43 -12.70 11.23 -2.22
C ALA A 43 -12.12 11.71 -3.57
N ASN A 44 -11.67 12.96 -3.63
CA ASN A 44 -11.12 13.56 -4.84
C ASN A 44 -9.68 13.10 -5.11
N ASN A 45 -8.98 12.54 -4.13
CA ASN A 45 -7.63 12.07 -4.28
C ASN A 45 -7.60 10.58 -4.64
N LYS A 46 -7.14 10.28 -5.85
CA LYS A 46 -6.98 8.91 -6.36
C LYS A 46 -5.63 8.28 -5.99
N SER A 47 -4.77 9.01 -5.28
CA SER A 47 -3.40 8.56 -4.99
C SER A 47 -3.35 7.22 -4.26
N LEU A 48 -4.04 7.08 -3.12
CA LEU A 48 -4.03 5.83 -2.36
C LEU A 48 -4.73 4.69 -3.09
N ALA A 49 -5.87 4.96 -3.73
CA ALA A 49 -6.60 3.95 -4.50
C ALA A 49 -5.75 3.41 -5.67
N ASN A 50 -5.02 4.28 -6.37
CA ASN A 50 -4.10 3.89 -7.42
C ASN A 50 -2.92 3.08 -6.86
N PHE A 51 -2.36 3.49 -5.72
CA PHE A 51 -1.32 2.73 -5.03
C PHE A 51 -1.79 1.31 -4.68
N LEU A 52 -2.95 1.16 -4.03
CA LEU A 52 -3.50 -0.15 -3.66
C LEU A 52 -3.70 -1.03 -4.89
N LYS A 53 -4.30 -0.48 -5.95
CA LYS A 53 -4.53 -1.20 -7.21
C LYS A 53 -3.21 -1.66 -7.85
N LEU A 54 -2.24 -0.76 -7.97
CA LEU A 54 -0.96 -1.08 -8.61
C LEU A 54 -0.11 -2.02 -7.75
N SER A 55 -0.18 -1.90 -6.42
CA SER A 55 0.56 -2.79 -5.52
C SER A 55 0.04 -4.22 -5.66
N ARG A 56 -1.29 -4.41 -5.59
CA ARG A 56 -1.93 -5.73 -5.79
C ARG A 56 -1.62 -6.32 -7.16
N GLN A 57 -1.70 -5.50 -8.22
CA GLN A 57 -1.40 -5.97 -9.58
C GLN A 57 0.07 -6.41 -9.74
N ASN A 58 1.02 -5.69 -9.15
CA ASN A 58 2.44 -6.01 -9.34
C ASN A 58 2.93 -7.11 -8.40
N VAL A 59 2.37 -7.21 -7.20
CA VAL A 59 2.79 -8.15 -6.14
C VAL A 59 1.97 -9.43 -6.17
N ASP A 60 0.65 -9.32 -6.01
CA ASP A 60 -0.25 -10.45 -5.77
C ASP A 60 -0.71 -11.13 -7.07
N ASP A 61 -1.13 -10.37 -8.11
CA ASP A 61 -1.60 -10.97 -9.37
C ASP A 61 -0.48 -11.75 -10.11
N ASN A 62 0.76 -11.31 -9.95
CA ASN A 62 1.94 -11.93 -10.57
C ASN A 62 2.62 -12.96 -9.65
N LEU A 63 2.06 -13.22 -8.46
CA LEU A 63 2.68 -14.04 -7.42
C LEU A 63 2.97 -15.46 -7.92
N LYS A 64 1.99 -16.11 -8.56
CA LYS A 64 2.14 -17.46 -9.11
C LYS A 64 3.31 -17.55 -10.10
N THR A 65 3.45 -16.60 -11.02
CA THR A 65 4.55 -16.57 -11.99
C THR A 65 5.90 -16.40 -11.29
N ARG A 66 5.98 -15.52 -10.28
CA ARG A 66 7.18 -15.30 -9.48
C ARG A 66 7.58 -16.55 -8.69
N LEU A 67 6.63 -17.20 -8.01
CA LEU A 67 6.86 -18.43 -7.24
C LEU A 67 7.39 -19.55 -8.13
N ASN A 68 6.77 -19.77 -9.30
CA ASN A 68 7.26 -20.75 -10.27
C ASN A 68 8.68 -20.46 -10.74
N SER A 69 9.03 -19.18 -10.97
CA SER A 69 10.39 -18.82 -11.38
C SER A 69 11.42 -19.14 -10.29
N ILE A 70 11.09 -18.87 -9.01
CA ILE A 70 11.97 -19.14 -7.87
C ILE A 70 12.19 -20.64 -7.69
N ILE A 71 11.11 -21.42 -7.72
CA ILE A 71 11.15 -22.88 -7.53
C ILE A 71 11.97 -23.53 -8.65
N ASN A 72 11.70 -23.19 -9.90
CA ASN A 72 12.43 -23.73 -11.05
C ASN A 72 13.92 -23.36 -11.03
N HIS A 73 14.26 -22.13 -10.64
CA HIS A 73 15.65 -21.70 -10.53
C HIS A 73 16.39 -22.51 -9.46
N HIS A 74 15.79 -22.64 -8.28
CA HIS A 74 16.34 -23.39 -7.15
C HIS A 74 16.55 -24.89 -7.49
N GLU A 75 15.61 -25.52 -8.18
CA GLU A 75 15.80 -26.88 -8.68
C GLU A 75 16.95 -26.99 -9.68
N SER A 76 17.06 -26.04 -10.62
CA SER A 76 18.12 -26.04 -11.63
C SER A 76 19.51 -25.80 -11.04
N SER A 77 19.60 -25.01 -9.96
CA SER A 77 20.83 -24.78 -9.21
C SER A 77 21.26 -26.03 -8.45
N LYS A 78 20.30 -26.76 -7.85
CA LYS A 78 20.58 -28.06 -7.21
C LYS A 78 21.03 -29.13 -8.20
N LYS A 79 20.47 -29.15 -9.41
CA LYS A 79 20.76 -30.14 -10.46
C LYS A 79 22.09 -29.91 -11.22
N ARG A 80 22.70 -28.71 -11.12
CA ARG A 80 23.97 -28.37 -11.82
C ARG A 80 25.26 -28.65 -11.04
N SER A 81 25.17 -29.26 -9.85
CA SER A 81 26.34 -29.75 -9.12
C SER A 81 26.78 -31.12 -9.66
N ILE A 82 27.94 -31.18 -10.32
CA ILE A 82 28.57 -32.43 -10.83
C ILE A 82 29.14 -33.29 -9.67
N LEU A 83 29.17 -32.76 -8.45
CA LEU A 83 29.51 -33.48 -7.24
C LEU A 83 28.22 -33.85 -6.47
N PRO A 84 28.08 -35.08 -5.95
CA PRO A 84 26.92 -35.49 -5.17
C PRO A 84 27.00 -34.83 -3.80
N PHE A 85 26.56 -33.57 -3.72
CA PHE A 85 26.40 -32.90 -2.45
C PHE A 85 25.21 -33.52 -1.73
N GLN A 86 25.44 -33.99 -0.51
CA GLN A 86 24.44 -34.62 0.35
C GLN A 86 23.14 -33.80 0.36
N LYS A 87 22.01 -34.51 0.25
CA LYS A 87 20.68 -33.97 0.51
C LYS A 87 20.76 -33.16 1.82
N PRO A 88 20.39 -31.86 1.87
CA PRO A 88 20.39 -31.14 3.11
C PRO A 88 19.42 -31.86 4.04
N THR A 89 20.00 -32.45 5.07
CA THR A 89 19.31 -33.07 6.19
C THR A 89 19.25 -31.96 7.24
N GLY A 90 18.04 -31.49 7.54
CA GLY A 90 17.79 -30.44 8.54
C GLY A 90 17.72 -29.02 7.95
N ASP A 91 16.59 -28.35 8.18
CA ASP A 91 16.46 -26.89 8.27
C ASP A 91 16.89 -26.03 7.08
N SER A 92 16.76 -26.50 5.83
CA SER A 92 16.89 -25.59 4.69
C SER A 92 15.62 -24.76 4.54
N GLU A 93 15.69 -23.49 4.97
CA GLU A 93 14.65 -22.47 4.82
C GLU A 93 14.03 -22.49 3.41
N SER A 94 12.68 -22.49 3.32
CA SER A 94 11.97 -22.55 2.04
C SER A 94 12.45 -21.43 1.11
N PRO A 95 12.72 -21.69 -0.18
CA PRO A 95 13.22 -20.68 -1.12
C PRO A 95 12.24 -19.51 -1.33
N CYS A 96 11.00 -19.65 -0.86
CA CYS A 96 9.99 -18.60 -0.88
C CYS A 96 10.12 -17.59 0.28
N LEU A 97 10.78 -17.93 1.38
CA LEU A 97 10.83 -17.07 2.57
C LEU A 97 11.45 -15.68 2.33
N PRO A 98 12.52 -15.54 1.53
CA PRO A 98 13.00 -14.21 1.13
C PRO A 98 11.96 -13.40 0.35
N LEU A 99 11.23 -14.01 -0.58
CA LEU A 99 10.14 -13.32 -1.29
C LEU A 99 9.05 -12.84 -0.33
N ILE A 100 8.71 -13.67 0.66
CA ILE A 100 7.69 -13.36 1.64
C ILE A 100 8.12 -12.16 2.51
N ARG A 101 9.32 -12.25 3.11
CA ARG A 101 9.83 -11.26 4.06
C ARG A 101 10.28 -9.95 3.42
N ASP A 102 10.91 -10.01 2.24
CA ASP A 102 11.54 -8.84 1.62
C ASP A 102 10.59 -8.09 0.67
N LEU A 103 9.58 -8.77 0.12
CA LEU A 103 8.65 -8.19 -0.84
C LEU A 103 7.21 -8.16 -0.34
N LEU A 104 6.65 -9.31 0.05
CA LEU A 104 5.23 -9.40 0.37
C LEU A 104 4.89 -8.63 1.65
N PHE A 105 5.59 -8.92 2.75
CA PHE A 105 5.31 -8.32 4.05
C PHE A 105 5.43 -6.79 4.04
N PRO A 106 6.48 -6.18 3.48
CA PRO A 106 6.55 -4.72 3.36
C PRO A 106 5.37 -4.16 2.56
N GLN A 107 5.02 -4.77 1.43
CA GLN A 107 3.93 -4.28 0.58
C GLN A 107 2.57 -4.40 1.25
N TRP A 108 2.28 -5.55 1.87
CA TRP A 108 1.06 -5.76 2.64
C TRP A 108 0.96 -4.77 3.79
N SER A 109 2.07 -4.51 4.50
CA SER A 109 2.09 -3.56 5.62
C SER A 109 1.77 -2.13 5.17
N GLU A 110 2.34 -1.66 4.06
CA GLU A 110 2.09 -0.30 3.56
C GLU A 110 0.64 -0.13 3.08
N ARG A 111 0.04 -1.19 2.49
CA ARG A 111 -1.39 -1.17 2.13
C ARG A 111 -2.28 -1.09 3.36
N VAL A 112 -2.02 -1.92 4.38
CA VAL A 112 -2.79 -1.92 5.63
C VAL A 112 -2.67 -0.57 6.34
N LYS A 113 -1.46 -0.03 6.48
CA LYS A 113 -1.21 1.30 7.08
C LYS A 113 -2.01 2.39 6.36
N GLY A 114 -1.99 2.41 5.02
CA GLY A 114 -2.74 3.39 4.24
C GLY A 114 -4.25 3.29 4.42
N ILE A 115 -4.80 2.08 4.45
CA ILE A 115 -6.22 1.82 4.68
C ILE A 115 -6.62 2.26 6.09
N GLU A 116 -5.89 1.82 7.12
CA GLU A 116 -6.15 2.16 8.52
C GLU A 116 -6.04 3.65 8.79
N TYR A 117 -5.03 4.32 8.22
CA TYR A 117 -4.87 5.76 8.32
C TYR A 117 -6.13 6.47 7.82
N CYS A 118 -6.65 6.09 6.65
CA CYS A 118 -7.85 6.72 6.11
C CYS A 118 -9.14 6.35 6.83
N LEU A 119 -9.22 5.17 7.46
CA LEU A 119 -10.33 4.86 8.37
C LEU A 119 -10.31 5.77 9.60
N LYS A 120 -9.16 5.93 10.25
CA LYS A 120 -8.98 6.83 11.41
C LYS A 120 -9.30 8.28 11.06
N GLU A 121 -8.83 8.76 9.90
CA GLU A 121 -9.17 10.11 9.41
C GLU A 121 -10.68 10.25 9.13
N GLY A 122 -11.33 9.23 8.56
CA GLY A 122 -12.78 9.23 8.37
C GLY A 122 -13.56 9.33 9.69
N GLU A 123 -13.10 8.63 10.73
CA GLU A 123 -13.66 8.70 12.08
C GLU A 123 -13.41 10.06 12.73
N ALA A 124 -12.21 10.62 12.57
CA ALA A 124 -11.87 11.96 13.04
C ALA A 124 -12.80 13.03 12.44
N ILE A 125 -13.00 13.00 11.12
CA ILE A 125 -13.94 13.92 10.44
C ILE A 125 -15.37 13.72 10.96
N SER A 126 -15.80 12.46 11.14
CA SER A 126 -17.13 12.18 11.69
C SER A 126 -17.30 12.76 13.10
N ASN A 127 -16.27 12.70 13.94
CA ASN A 127 -16.29 13.26 15.28
C ASN A 127 -16.27 14.80 15.26
N GLU A 128 -15.48 15.42 14.38
CA GLU A 128 -15.51 16.88 14.13
C GLU A 128 -16.93 17.34 13.79
N VAL A 129 -17.62 16.65 12.87
CA VAL A 129 -19.01 16.98 12.49
C VAL A 129 -19.96 16.86 13.67
N LYS A 130 -19.87 15.81 14.49
CA LYS A 130 -20.72 15.66 15.69
C LYS A 130 -20.48 16.79 16.68
N THR A 131 -19.23 17.23 16.86
CA THR A 131 -18.94 18.37 17.72
C THR A 131 -19.52 19.66 17.15
N GLU A 132 -19.39 19.91 15.84
CA GLU A 132 -20.00 21.08 15.17
C GLU A 132 -21.53 21.08 15.26
N GLU A 133 -22.18 19.91 15.14
CA GLU A 133 -23.64 19.78 15.33
C GLU A 133 -24.07 20.01 16.78
N SER A 134 -23.25 19.60 17.74
CA SER A 134 -23.55 19.79 19.17
C SER A 134 -23.43 21.24 19.63
N VAL A 135 -22.64 22.06 18.92
CA VAL A 135 -22.56 23.50 19.13
C VAL A 135 -23.80 24.13 18.48
N GLN A 136 -24.91 24.10 19.21
CA GLN A 136 -26.09 24.85 18.83
C GLN A 136 -25.78 26.34 18.96
N LEU A 137 -25.85 27.08 17.84
CA LEU A 137 -25.82 28.54 17.87
C LEU A 137 -26.81 29.05 18.91
N THR A 138 -26.40 29.98 19.76
CA THR A 138 -27.34 30.70 20.62
C THR A 138 -28.26 31.59 19.78
N ASP A 139 -29.43 31.95 20.32
CA ASP A 139 -30.40 32.76 19.57
C ASP A 139 -29.83 34.13 19.15
N GLU A 140 -28.93 34.68 19.96
CA GLU A 140 -28.18 35.91 19.65
C GLU A 140 -27.22 35.73 18.45
N GLU A 141 -26.51 34.60 18.39
CA GLU A 141 -25.61 34.27 17.28
C GLU A 141 -26.39 34.00 15.99
N ARG A 142 -27.56 33.35 16.09
CA ARG A 142 -28.46 33.13 14.95
C ARG A 142 -28.99 34.45 14.39
N ASP A 143 -29.48 35.34 15.23
CA ASP A 143 -30.00 36.65 14.80
C ASP A 143 -28.88 37.50 14.17
N LYS A 144 -27.70 37.51 14.79
CA LYS A 144 -26.51 38.19 14.24
C LYS A 144 -26.12 37.64 12.87
N LEU A 145 -26.11 36.32 12.70
CA LEU A 145 -25.78 35.67 11.42
C LEU A 145 -26.81 36.02 10.33
N LEU A 146 -28.10 36.00 10.65
CA LEU A 146 -29.18 36.33 9.72
C LEU A 146 -29.17 37.80 9.29
N ARG A 147 -28.75 38.71 10.18
CA ARG A 147 -28.53 40.13 9.83
C ARG A 147 -27.37 40.33 8.85
N ILE A 148 -26.33 39.51 8.93
CA ILE A 148 -25.16 39.59 8.04
C ILE A 148 -25.45 38.91 6.70
N ASN A 149 -26.04 37.71 6.74
CA ASN A 149 -26.43 36.94 5.56
C ASN A 149 -27.77 36.21 5.81
N PRO A 150 -28.84 36.54 5.06
CA PRO A 150 -30.14 35.88 5.21
C PRO A 150 -30.12 34.37 4.90
N TYR A 151 -29.09 33.87 4.20
CA TYR A 151 -28.91 32.44 3.90
C TYR A 151 -27.88 31.74 4.80
N GLY A 152 -27.25 32.45 5.74
CA GLY A 152 -26.12 31.92 6.53
C GLY A 152 -26.44 30.64 7.30
N LEU A 153 -27.65 30.53 7.85
CA LEU A 153 -28.08 29.30 8.54
C LEU A 153 -28.21 28.11 7.59
N ARG A 154 -28.74 28.32 6.39
CA ARG A 154 -28.90 27.26 5.38
C ARG A 154 -27.54 26.79 4.86
N GLU A 155 -26.61 27.72 4.64
CA GLU A 155 -25.25 27.41 4.23
C GLU A 155 -24.51 26.61 5.32
N LEU A 156 -24.63 27.00 6.58
CA LEU A 156 -24.04 26.28 7.70
C LEU A 156 -24.56 24.85 7.78
N GLN A 157 -25.89 24.66 7.72
CA GLN A 157 -26.51 23.33 7.70
C GLN A 157 -26.06 22.49 6.49
N ALA A 158 -25.96 23.12 5.31
CA ALA A 158 -25.47 22.45 4.11
C ALA A 158 -24.00 22.03 4.27
N ASN A 159 -23.16 22.87 4.86
CA ASN A 159 -21.75 22.59 5.11
C ASN A 159 -21.58 21.41 6.06
N ILE A 160 -22.32 21.37 7.17
CA ILE A 160 -22.33 20.25 8.12
C ILE A 160 -22.76 18.97 7.40
N ARG A 161 -23.87 19.01 6.64
CA ARG A 161 -24.37 17.85 5.89
C ARG A 161 -23.33 17.34 4.89
N ASN A 162 -22.67 18.24 4.15
CA ASN A 162 -21.66 17.88 3.17
C ASN A 162 -20.44 17.23 3.83
N LYS A 163 -19.96 17.77 4.95
CA LYS A 163 -18.88 17.16 5.74
C LYS A 163 -19.26 15.77 6.26
N SER A 164 -20.50 15.60 6.75
CA SER A 164 -21.01 14.29 7.19
C SER A 164 -21.00 13.26 6.05
N ILE A 165 -21.52 13.65 4.88
CA ILE A 165 -21.55 12.78 3.70
C ILE A 165 -20.12 12.42 3.28
N GLN A 166 -19.20 13.38 3.32
CA GLN A 166 -17.79 13.15 3.00
C GLN A 166 -17.16 12.12 3.96
N ALA A 167 -17.38 12.25 5.27
CA ALA A 167 -16.88 11.31 6.28
C ALA A 167 -17.42 9.89 6.02
N GLN A 168 -18.72 9.76 5.78
CA GLN A 168 -19.34 8.47 5.48
C GLN A 168 -18.78 7.84 4.20
N ASN A 169 -18.56 8.63 3.15
CA ASN A 169 -17.98 8.15 1.90
C ASN A 169 -16.56 7.62 2.10
N ILE A 170 -15.73 8.31 2.88
CA ILE A 170 -14.37 7.87 3.23
C ILE A 170 -14.43 6.53 3.96
N LEU A 171 -15.24 6.45 5.02
CA LEU A 171 -15.37 5.24 5.83
C LEU A 171 -15.85 4.05 5.00
N ASN A 172 -16.91 4.22 4.20
CA ASN A 172 -17.44 3.15 3.38
C ASN A 172 -16.43 2.67 2.34
N LYS A 173 -15.72 3.60 1.70
CA LYS A 173 -14.68 3.29 0.72
C LYS A 173 -13.56 2.45 1.35
N TYR A 174 -12.99 2.89 2.46
CA TYR A 174 -11.83 2.22 3.05
C TYR A 174 -12.21 0.96 3.85
N LYS A 175 -13.45 0.82 4.33
CA LYS A 175 -13.97 -0.46 4.83
C LYS A 175 -14.05 -1.51 3.73
N ASN A 176 -14.48 -1.10 2.53
CA ASN A 176 -14.45 -1.99 1.38
C ASN A 176 -13.01 -2.36 1.00
N GLU A 177 -12.09 -1.39 0.99
CA GLU A 177 -10.67 -1.69 0.74
C GLU A 177 -10.05 -2.63 1.78
N GLN A 178 -10.45 -2.51 3.05
CA GLN A 178 -10.05 -3.44 4.12
C GLN A 178 -10.55 -4.85 3.86
N MET A 179 -11.81 -5.01 3.42
CA MET A 179 -12.38 -6.31 3.05
C MET A 179 -11.65 -6.91 1.83
N VAL A 180 -11.41 -6.09 0.81
CA VAL A 180 -10.67 -6.51 -0.39
C VAL A 180 -9.25 -6.94 -0.02
N GLU A 181 -8.59 -6.21 0.88
CA GLU A 181 -7.25 -6.56 1.35
C GLU A 181 -7.23 -7.91 2.08
N GLY A 182 -8.24 -8.20 2.91
CA GLY A 182 -8.41 -9.50 3.54
C GLY A 182 -8.50 -10.64 2.51
N ILE A 183 -9.34 -10.47 1.48
CA ILE A 183 -9.52 -11.47 0.41
C ILE A 183 -8.24 -11.67 -0.40
N VAL A 184 -7.54 -10.58 -0.74
CA VAL A 184 -6.28 -10.65 -1.50
C VAL A 184 -5.22 -11.39 -0.68
N ARG A 185 -5.09 -11.07 0.61
CA ARG A 185 -4.14 -11.72 1.51
C ARG A 185 -4.43 -13.21 1.68
N GLU A 186 -5.70 -13.58 1.87
CA GLU A 186 -6.12 -14.98 1.97
C GLU A 186 -5.74 -15.76 0.72
N ARG A 187 -6.09 -15.27 -0.47
CA ARG A 187 -5.73 -15.92 -1.74
C ARG A 187 -4.23 -16.01 -1.97
N SER A 188 -3.49 -14.94 -1.68
CA SER A 188 -2.03 -14.96 -1.79
C SER A 188 -1.42 -15.98 -0.82
N THR A 189 -1.99 -16.11 0.38
CA THR A 189 -1.56 -17.08 1.40
C THR A 189 -1.80 -18.51 0.95
N GLU A 190 -2.99 -18.82 0.41
CA GLU A 190 -3.30 -20.13 -0.20
C GLU A 190 -2.29 -20.49 -1.29
N LEU A 191 -2.02 -19.56 -2.21
CA LEU A 191 -1.03 -19.76 -3.27
C LEU A 191 0.39 -20.00 -2.74
N ILE A 192 0.78 -19.37 -1.63
CA ILE A 192 2.11 -19.60 -1.07
C ILE A 192 2.17 -20.99 -0.43
N TYR A 193 1.14 -21.41 0.31
CA TYR A 193 1.08 -22.74 0.89
C TYR A 193 1.16 -23.84 -0.18
N ASP A 194 0.42 -23.68 -1.28
CA ASP A 194 0.38 -24.65 -2.39
C ASP A 194 1.74 -24.84 -3.08
N TYR A 195 2.56 -23.79 -3.16
CA TYR A 195 3.82 -23.81 -3.93
C TYR A 195 5.06 -23.99 -3.06
N CYS A 196 5.03 -23.51 -1.82
CA CYS A 196 6.22 -23.39 -0.99
C CYS A 196 6.33 -24.45 0.11
N ASN A 197 5.31 -25.33 0.24
CA ASN A 197 5.25 -26.43 1.23
C ASN A 197 5.64 -25.97 2.64
N LEU A 198 4.92 -24.97 3.14
CA LEU A 198 5.18 -24.29 4.41
C LEU A 198 4.39 -24.92 5.56
N ASP A 199 4.47 -26.25 5.73
CA ASP A 199 3.63 -27.01 6.68
C ASP A 199 3.74 -26.55 8.15
N SER A 200 4.84 -25.91 8.52
CA SER A 200 5.11 -25.43 9.89
C SER A 200 5.13 -23.91 10.04
N PHE A 201 4.86 -23.14 8.97
CA PHE A 201 5.02 -21.69 8.97
C PHE A 201 3.66 -21.02 8.78
N ASP A 202 3.12 -20.44 9.86
CA ASP A 202 1.87 -19.68 9.78
C ASP A 202 2.14 -18.27 9.25
N LEU A 203 1.88 -18.08 7.95
CA LEU A 203 2.03 -16.81 7.23
C LEU A 203 1.30 -15.64 7.89
N ASN A 204 0.10 -15.88 8.43
CA ASN A 204 -0.70 -14.81 9.01
C ASN A 204 -0.10 -14.38 10.35
N ALA A 205 0.24 -15.33 11.22
CA ALA A 205 0.87 -15.02 12.51
C ALA A 205 2.21 -14.28 12.33
N GLU A 206 3.01 -14.71 11.36
CA GLU A 206 4.30 -14.08 11.04
C GLU A 206 4.13 -12.67 10.47
N PHE A 207 3.08 -12.43 9.69
CA PHE A 207 2.76 -11.09 9.22
C PHE A 207 2.32 -10.16 10.36
N GLU A 208 1.51 -10.66 11.31
CA GLU A 208 1.10 -9.88 12.48
C GLU A 208 2.31 -9.57 13.39
N ASP A 209 3.22 -10.52 13.58
CA ASP A 209 4.50 -10.30 14.27
C ASP A 209 5.35 -9.24 13.55
N TYR A 210 5.44 -9.32 12.22
CA TYR A 210 6.11 -8.29 11.40
C TYR A 210 5.50 -6.89 11.60
N MET A 211 4.17 -6.78 11.62
CA MET A 211 3.47 -5.53 11.89
C MET A 211 3.74 -5.01 13.29
N SER A 212 3.78 -5.88 14.30
CA SER A 212 4.07 -5.50 15.68
C SER A 212 5.47 -4.90 15.83
N LYS A 213 6.48 -5.54 15.23
CA LYS A 213 7.88 -5.07 15.22
C LYS A 213 8.07 -3.73 14.52
N LEU A 214 7.26 -3.45 13.50
CA LEU A 214 7.25 -2.15 12.83
C LEU A 214 6.65 -1.04 13.69
N SER A 215 5.73 -1.36 14.60
CA SER A 215 5.09 -0.37 15.47
C SER A 215 5.97 0.08 16.64
N GLU A 216 6.94 -0.74 17.04
CA GLU A 216 7.90 -0.44 18.12
C GLU A 216 9.06 0.46 17.68
N LYS A 217 9.19 0.71 16.38
CA LYS A 217 10.32 1.38 15.76
C LYS A 217 9.97 2.79 15.30
#